data_AF-A0A124PC96-F1
#
_entry.id   AF-A0A124PC96-F1
#
_cell.length_a   1.000
_cell.length_b   1.000
_cell.length_c   1.000
_cell.angle_alpha   90.00
_cell.angle_beta   90.00
_cell.angle_gamma   90.00
#
_symmetry.space_group_name_H-M   'P 1'
#
loop_
_entity.id
_entity.type
_entity.pdbx_description
1 polymer ?
#
loop_
_entity_poly.entity_id
_entity_poly.type
_entity_poly.pdbx_seq_one_letter_code
_entity_poly.pdbx_strand_id
1 'polypeptide(L)'
;MKRAWQFFTDYLMVILLVPALCAAAAAYHVTREIDANDYAVLREAWPRLHQPTRDTIADAMKRGNGTINNWDYTKLFRLAINDAGGLVLNEASDAVADERAALVRTMNPTASAGKEMSLLKGTAFQCVSYFKATYLMGAKDDSPVQCVVASDVHATISGKLVIPRKSRLFGWKKGDQIEWTSWTTETGIVVGDKVLNGTAFASRIPIHDDDPFTVIALHDIDVPVLAVSGN
;
A
#
# COMPACT_ATOMS: atom_id res chain seq x y z
N MET A 1 -47.27 -52.37 6.02
CA MET A 1 -45.98 -51.70 5.76
C MET A 1 -46.06 -50.53 4.78
N LYS A 2 -46.67 -50.65 3.58
CA LYS A 2 -46.78 -49.52 2.61
C LYS A 2 -47.40 -48.22 3.18
N ARG A 3 -48.44 -48.31 4.00
CA ARG A 3 -49.09 -47.13 4.62
C ARG A 3 -48.23 -46.40 5.66
N ALA A 4 -47.38 -47.11 6.41
CA ALA A 4 -46.48 -46.50 7.38
C ALA A 4 -45.31 -45.78 6.70
N TRP A 5 -44.84 -46.32 5.57
CA TRP A 5 -43.82 -45.68 4.74
C TRP A 5 -44.35 -44.39 4.11
N GLN A 6 -45.57 -44.39 3.57
CA GLN A 6 -46.24 -43.20 3.01
C GLN A 6 -46.44 -42.12 4.08
N PHE A 7 -46.87 -42.50 5.29
CA PHE A 7 -47.01 -41.54 6.39
C PHE A 7 -45.66 -40.91 6.80
N PHE A 8 -44.59 -41.71 6.84
CA PHE A 8 -43.25 -41.22 7.14
C PHE A 8 -42.74 -40.24 6.07
N THR A 9 -42.98 -40.51 4.79
CA THR A 9 -42.56 -39.63 3.70
C THR A 9 -43.40 -38.36 3.62
N ASP A 10 -44.72 -38.47 3.74
CA ASP A 10 -45.64 -37.34 3.53
C ASP A 10 -45.67 -36.38 4.74
N TYR A 11 -45.51 -36.88 5.97
CA TYR A 11 -45.68 -36.06 7.19
C TYR A 11 -44.40 -35.87 8.00
N LEU A 12 -43.49 -36.85 8.06
CA LEU A 12 -42.29 -36.76 8.89
C LEU A 12 -41.09 -36.19 8.12
N MET A 13 -40.97 -36.53 6.84
CA MET A 13 -39.83 -36.12 6.03
C MET A 13 -39.82 -34.62 5.75
N VAL A 14 -40.98 -34.00 5.53
CA VAL A 14 -41.10 -32.54 5.31
C VAL A 14 -40.67 -31.77 6.56
N ILE A 15 -41.10 -32.21 7.76
CA ILE A 15 -40.76 -31.58 9.03
C ILE A 15 -39.28 -31.73 9.37
N LEU A 16 -38.60 -32.77 8.89
CA LEU A 16 -37.16 -32.96 9.10
C LEU A 16 -36.29 -32.33 8.00
N LEU A 17 -36.74 -32.37 6.74
CA LEU A 17 -36.02 -31.81 5.61
C LEU A 17 -35.95 -30.30 5.65
N VAL A 18 -37.04 -29.62 6.02
CA VAL A 18 -37.06 -28.16 6.04
C VAL A 18 -36.03 -27.60 7.03
N PRO A 19 -35.96 -28.04 8.31
CA PRO A 19 -34.90 -27.65 9.22
C PRO A 19 -33.50 -28.05 8.75
N ALA A 20 -33.34 -29.23 8.14
CA ALA A 20 -32.04 -29.68 7.62
C ALA A 20 -31.55 -28.79 6.46
N LEU A 21 -32.44 -28.42 5.53
CA LEU A 21 -32.14 -27.50 4.43
C LEU A 21 -31.85 -26.09 4.94
N CYS A 22 -32.64 -25.60 5.91
CA CYS A 22 -32.37 -24.31 6.55
C CYS A 22 -31.01 -24.32 7.27
N ALA A 23 -30.66 -25.40 7.97
CA ALA A 23 -29.36 -25.54 8.64
C ALA A 23 -28.21 -25.57 7.63
N ALA A 24 -28.36 -26.28 6.50
CA ALA A 24 -27.37 -26.31 5.44
C ALA A 24 -27.20 -24.93 4.76
N ALA A 25 -28.30 -24.23 4.48
CA ALA A 25 -28.28 -22.88 3.93
C ALA A 25 -27.63 -21.88 4.90
N ALA A 26 -27.94 -21.97 6.19
CA ALA A 26 -27.33 -21.16 7.23
C ALA A 26 -25.83 -21.43 7.34
N ALA A 27 -25.42 -22.70 7.37
CA ALA A 27 -24.01 -23.08 7.40
C ALA A 27 -23.26 -22.51 6.19
N TYR A 28 -23.85 -22.62 5.00
CA TYR A 28 -23.27 -22.05 3.78
C TYR A 28 -23.15 -20.52 3.85
N HIS A 29 -24.19 -19.81 4.27
CA HIS A 29 -24.17 -18.35 4.42
C HIS A 29 -23.09 -17.89 5.41
N VAL A 30 -22.95 -18.61 6.52
CA VAL A 30 -22.02 -18.30 7.61
C VAL A 30 -20.56 -18.53 7.21
N THR A 31 -20.30 -19.43 6.24
CA THR A 31 -18.95 -19.68 5.70
C THR A 31 -18.48 -18.66 4.66
N ARG A 32 -19.38 -17.80 4.15
CA ARG A 32 -19.01 -16.79 3.16
C ARG A 32 -18.15 -15.67 3.78
N GLU A 33 -17.29 -15.11 2.94
CA GLU A 33 -16.58 -13.87 3.24
C GLU A 33 -17.57 -12.75 3.53
N ILE A 34 -17.20 -11.85 4.43
CA ILE A 34 -17.98 -10.66 4.75
C ILE A 34 -18.00 -9.66 3.60
N ASP A 35 -18.98 -8.76 3.61
CA ASP A 35 -19.14 -7.78 2.55
C ASP A 35 -18.15 -6.61 2.70
N ALA A 36 -18.04 -5.79 1.65
CA ALA A 36 -17.12 -4.65 1.63
C ALA A 36 -17.42 -3.64 2.76
N ASN A 37 -18.71 -3.43 3.07
CA ASN A 37 -19.15 -2.58 4.17
C ASN A 37 -18.61 -3.06 5.53
N ASP A 38 -18.61 -4.36 5.76
CA ASP A 38 -18.17 -4.94 7.03
C ASP A 38 -16.66 -4.72 7.23
N TYR A 39 -15.87 -4.83 6.15
CA TYR A 39 -14.46 -4.48 6.14
C TYR A 39 -14.23 -2.98 6.38
N ALA A 40 -15.00 -2.11 5.73
CA ALA A 40 -14.90 -0.67 5.89
C ALA A 40 -15.19 -0.24 7.35
N VAL A 41 -16.17 -0.87 7.99
CA VAL A 41 -16.49 -0.65 9.41
C VAL A 41 -15.31 -1.01 10.32
N LEU A 42 -14.68 -2.17 10.12
CA LEU A 42 -13.51 -2.56 10.92
C LEU A 42 -12.32 -1.64 10.68
N ARG A 43 -12.13 -1.18 9.43
CA ARG A 43 -11.07 -0.24 9.05
C ARG A 43 -11.23 1.09 9.76
N GLU A 44 -12.44 1.63 9.78
CA GLU A 44 -12.75 2.91 10.43
C GLU A 44 -12.65 2.83 11.95
N ALA A 45 -13.08 1.71 12.54
CA ALA A 45 -13.00 1.48 13.98
C ALA A 45 -11.56 1.29 14.47
N TRP A 46 -10.67 0.77 13.60
CA TRP A 46 -9.30 0.35 13.92
C TRP A 46 -8.51 1.29 14.86
N PRO A 47 -8.41 2.62 14.61
CA PRO A 47 -7.67 3.54 15.49
C PRO A 47 -8.24 3.63 16.91
N ARG A 48 -9.52 3.31 17.10
CA ARG A 48 -10.23 3.37 18.39
C ARG A 48 -10.24 2.03 19.12
N LEU A 49 -9.79 0.95 18.48
CA LEU A 49 -9.73 -0.38 19.09
C LEU A 49 -8.53 -0.49 20.03
N HIS A 50 -8.74 -1.10 21.19
CA HIS A 50 -7.69 -1.56 22.08
C HIS A 50 -6.93 -2.74 21.45
N GLN A 51 -5.69 -2.93 21.93
CA GLN A 51 -4.77 -3.92 21.37
C GLN A 51 -5.33 -5.35 21.32
N PRO A 52 -6.02 -5.89 22.35
CA PRO A 52 -6.53 -7.26 22.32
C PRO A 52 -7.55 -7.49 21.19
N THR A 53 -8.40 -6.49 20.92
CA THR A 53 -9.39 -6.56 19.84
C THR A 53 -8.71 -6.52 18.48
N ARG A 54 -7.68 -5.67 18.31
CA ARG A 54 -6.85 -5.64 17.09
C ARG A 54 -6.17 -6.97 16.82
N ASP A 55 -5.58 -7.58 17.83
CA ASP A 55 -4.92 -8.88 17.70
C ASP A 55 -5.92 -9.98 17.31
N THR A 56 -7.13 -9.94 17.89
CA THR A 56 -8.21 -10.89 17.56
C THR A 56 -8.67 -10.76 16.10
N ILE A 57 -8.79 -9.52 15.58
CA ILE A 57 -9.12 -9.29 14.16
C ILE A 57 -7.97 -9.77 13.25
N ALA A 58 -6.72 -9.47 13.62
CA ALA A 58 -5.54 -9.90 12.86
C ALA A 58 -5.46 -11.43 12.77
N ASP A 59 -5.70 -12.13 13.88
CA ASP A 59 -5.69 -13.58 13.92
C ASP A 59 -6.87 -14.20 13.17
N ALA A 60 -8.05 -13.57 13.17
CA ALA A 60 -9.17 -14.00 12.33
C ALA A 60 -8.81 -13.94 10.84
N MET A 61 -8.17 -12.87 10.38
CA MET A 61 -7.70 -12.79 8.99
C MET A 61 -6.61 -13.81 8.68
N LYS A 62 -5.66 -14.07 9.59
CA LYS A 62 -4.66 -15.12 9.38
C LYS A 62 -5.30 -16.50 9.22
N ARG A 63 -6.29 -16.84 10.07
CA ARG A 63 -7.02 -18.12 9.98
C ARG A 63 -7.79 -18.27 8.67
N GLY A 64 -8.33 -17.17 8.14
CA GLY A 64 -9.07 -17.15 6.88
C GLY A 64 -8.23 -16.88 5.63
N ASN A 65 -6.91 -17.07 5.65
CA ASN A 65 -5.99 -16.77 4.53
C ASN A 65 -6.14 -15.34 3.98
N GLY A 66 -6.35 -14.38 4.87
CA GLY A 66 -6.57 -12.96 4.55
C GLY A 66 -8.04 -12.56 4.51
N THR A 67 -8.98 -13.51 4.55
CA THR A 67 -10.43 -13.23 4.56
C THR A 67 -11.03 -13.40 5.95
N ILE A 68 -12.18 -12.77 6.20
CA ILE A 68 -12.99 -12.94 7.41
C ILE A 68 -14.34 -13.49 6.95
N ASN A 69 -14.79 -14.58 7.55
CA ASN A 69 -16.12 -15.12 7.29
C ASN A 69 -17.18 -14.47 8.19
N ASN A 70 -18.45 -14.58 7.79
CA ASN A 70 -19.59 -14.03 8.53
C ASN A 70 -19.68 -14.52 9.99
N TRP A 71 -19.27 -15.76 10.27
CA TRP A 71 -19.25 -16.30 11.63
C TRP A 71 -18.29 -15.57 12.56
N ASP A 72 -17.04 -15.44 12.12
CA ASP A 72 -15.97 -14.79 12.86
C ASP A 72 -16.30 -13.30 13.00
N TYR A 73 -16.80 -12.67 11.94
CA TYR A 73 -17.19 -11.26 11.96
C TYR A 73 -18.23 -10.92 13.03
N THR A 74 -19.26 -11.74 13.22
CA THR A 74 -20.29 -11.48 14.24
C THR A 74 -19.69 -11.31 15.65
N LYS A 75 -18.62 -12.07 15.95
CA LYS A 75 -17.89 -11.95 17.22
C LYS A 75 -16.99 -10.73 17.24
N LEU A 76 -16.27 -10.49 16.15
CA LEU A 76 -15.37 -9.33 16.00
C LEU A 76 -16.14 -8.01 16.08
N PHE A 77 -17.31 -7.93 15.46
CA PHE A 77 -18.18 -6.76 15.46
C PHE A 77 -18.62 -6.38 16.88
N ARG A 78 -19.04 -7.37 17.68
CA ARG A 78 -19.41 -7.14 19.09
C ARG A 78 -18.22 -6.67 19.92
N LEU A 79 -17.05 -7.28 19.73
CA LEU A 79 -15.83 -6.82 20.38
C LEU A 79 -15.52 -5.38 19.97
N ALA A 80 -15.54 -5.08 18.67
CA ALA A 80 -15.26 -3.76 18.13
C ALA A 80 -16.24 -2.68 18.63
N ILE A 81 -17.53 -2.97 18.76
CA ILE A 81 -18.51 -2.04 19.36
C ILE A 81 -18.17 -1.76 20.82
N ASN A 82 -17.93 -2.81 21.61
CA ASN A 82 -17.63 -2.67 23.03
C ASN A 82 -16.35 -1.85 23.26
N ASP A 83 -15.41 -1.95 22.32
CA ASP A 83 -14.12 -1.28 22.38
C ASP A 83 -14.19 0.18 21.92
N ALA A 84 -14.76 0.42 20.74
CA ALA A 84 -14.80 1.73 20.09
C ALA A 84 -15.94 2.62 20.61
N GLY A 85 -16.87 2.07 21.40
CA GLY A 85 -18.06 2.76 21.90
C GLY A 85 -19.13 3.05 20.83
N GLY A 86 -18.87 2.65 19.58
CA GLY A 86 -19.74 2.85 18.43
C GLY A 86 -19.00 2.59 17.13
N LEU A 87 -19.73 2.13 16.11
CA LEU A 87 -19.20 1.88 14.78
C LEU A 87 -19.86 2.84 13.80
N VAL A 88 -19.04 3.41 12.91
CA VAL A 88 -19.50 4.29 11.84
C VAL A 88 -19.62 3.46 10.57
N LEU A 89 -20.81 3.52 9.96
CA LEU A 89 -21.04 2.96 8.62
C LEU A 89 -20.58 4.02 7.62
N ASN A 90 -19.44 3.79 6.99
CA ASN A 90 -18.94 4.61 5.89
C ASN A 90 -19.23 3.93 4.55
N GLU A 91 -19.26 4.71 3.47
CA GLU A 91 -19.32 4.18 2.12
C GLU A 91 -18.09 3.28 1.88
N ALA A 92 -18.37 2.02 1.51
CA ALA A 92 -17.37 1.07 1.07
C ALA A 92 -17.21 1.13 -0.44
N SER A 93 -16.03 0.73 -0.94
CA SER A 93 -15.87 0.35 -2.35
C SER A 93 -16.83 -0.78 -2.73
N ASP A 94 -17.26 -0.81 -4.00
CA ASP A 94 -18.04 -1.91 -4.56
C ASP A 94 -17.29 -3.26 -4.52
N ALA A 95 -15.96 -3.23 -4.42
CA ALA A 95 -15.12 -4.42 -4.41
C ALA A 95 -14.65 -4.79 -2.99
N VAL A 96 -15.09 -5.95 -2.50
CA VAL A 96 -14.68 -6.54 -1.20
C VAL A 96 -13.15 -6.64 -1.06
N ALA A 97 -12.46 -6.98 -2.15
CA ALA A 97 -11.00 -7.12 -2.16
C ALA A 97 -10.28 -5.80 -1.85
N ASP A 98 -10.83 -4.66 -2.28
CA ASP A 98 -10.23 -3.34 -2.07
C ASP A 98 -10.36 -2.90 -0.61
N GLU A 99 -11.53 -3.09 0.00
CA GLU A 99 -11.75 -2.78 1.42
C GLU A 99 -10.95 -3.72 2.33
N ARG A 100 -10.83 -5.00 1.98
CA ARG A 100 -9.94 -5.94 2.67
C ARG A 100 -8.48 -5.46 2.63
N ALA A 101 -7.99 -5.06 1.46
CA ALA A 101 -6.64 -4.51 1.33
C ALA A 101 -6.49 -3.19 2.09
N ALA A 102 -7.53 -2.36 2.12
CA ALA A 102 -7.56 -1.13 2.91
C ALA A 102 -7.47 -1.41 4.42
N LEU A 103 -8.23 -2.37 4.94
CA LEU A 103 -8.13 -2.81 6.33
C LEU A 103 -6.70 -3.28 6.65
N VAL A 104 -6.13 -4.17 5.85
CA VAL A 104 -4.75 -4.67 6.06
C VAL A 104 -3.72 -3.54 6.08
N ARG A 105 -3.88 -2.51 5.22
CA ARG A 105 -3.04 -1.30 5.24
C ARG A 105 -3.14 -0.54 6.56
N THR A 106 -4.35 -0.38 7.09
CA THR A 106 -4.60 0.28 8.38
C THR A 106 -4.06 -0.52 9.57
N MET A 107 -4.09 -1.85 9.47
CA MET A 107 -3.59 -2.75 10.52
C MET A 107 -2.08 -2.73 10.68
N ASN A 108 -1.37 -2.53 9.57
CA ASN A 108 0.07 -2.41 9.54
C ASN A 108 0.47 -1.00 9.11
N PRO A 109 0.25 0.03 9.96
CA PRO A 109 0.59 1.39 9.61
C PRO A 109 2.10 1.52 9.37
N THR A 110 2.95 0.70 9.98
CA THR A 110 4.40 0.67 9.70
C THR A 110 4.75 0.10 8.32
N ALA A 111 3.93 -0.81 7.76
CA ALA A 111 4.08 -1.30 6.39
C ALA A 111 3.51 -0.33 5.35
N SER A 112 2.53 0.49 5.74
CA SER A 112 1.93 1.54 4.89
C SER A 112 2.66 2.87 4.98
N ALA A 113 3.26 3.22 6.13
CA ALA A 113 4.06 4.44 6.32
C ALA A 113 5.40 4.37 5.56
N GLY A 114 5.93 3.17 5.34
CA GLY A 114 7.04 2.95 4.39
C GLY A 114 6.61 3.15 2.93
N LYS A 115 5.32 2.96 2.62
CA LYS A 115 4.78 3.02 1.24
C LYS A 115 4.11 4.34 0.85
N GLU A 116 3.76 5.19 1.81
CA GLU A 116 3.15 6.49 1.53
C GLU A 116 4.14 7.45 0.88
N MET A 117 5.43 7.34 1.18
CA MET A 117 6.48 8.16 0.55
C MET A 117 7.38 7.31 -0.34
N SER A 118 6.74 6.45 -1.15
CA SER A 118 7.46 5.64 -2.13
C SER A 118 7.41 6.24 -3.52
N LEU A 119 8.56 6.22 -4.18
CA LEU A 119 8.67 6.38 -5.61
C LEU A 119 8.70 4.99 -6.23
N LEU A 120 7.74 4.67 -7.09
CA LEU A 120 7.75 3.40 -7.80
C LEU A 120 8.84 3.38 -8.86
N LYS A 121 9.36 2.19 -9.14
CA LYS A 121 10.26 1.95 -10.28
C LYS A 121 9.68 2.55 -11.56
N GLY A 122 10.54 3.23 -12.32
CA GLY A 122 10.15 3.88 -13.58
C GLY A 122 9.58 5.29 -13.41
N THR A 123 9.39 5.77 -12.18
CA THR A 123 9.05 7.18 -11.94
C THR A 123 10.15 8.06 -12.54
N ALA A 124 9.74 8.96 -13.44
CA ALA A 124 10.64 9.82 -14.17
C ALA A 124 10.40 11.29 -13.80
N PHE A 125 11.48 12.05 -13.64
CA PHE A 125 11.42 13.50 -13.40
C PHE A 125 12.58 14.22 -14.06
N GLN A 126 12.44 15.53 -14.24
CA GLN A 126 13.43 16.36 -14.91
C GLN A 126 14.40 16.99 -13.91
N CYS A 127 15.67 17.02 -14.30
CA CYS A 127 16.75 17.61 -13.53
C CYS A 127 17.67 18.44 -14.43
N VAL A 128 18.09 19.62 -13.99
CA VAL A 128 18.98 20.51 -14.75
C VAL A 128 20.39 20.37 -14.19
N SER A 129 21.33 19.92 -15.01
CA SER A 129 22.74 19.75 -14.62
C SER A 129 23.47 21.09 -14.54
N TYR A 130 24.44 21.20 -13.64
CA TYR A 130 25.39 22.31 -13.64
C TYR A 130 26.44 22.21 -14.76
N PHE A 131 26.63 21.01 -15.29
CA PHE A 131 27.58 20.70 -16.36
C PHE A 131 26.85 20.53 -17.69
N LYS A 132 27.47 21.05 -18.75
CA LYS A 132 27.01 20.85 -20.14
C LYS A 132 27.11 19.38 -20.54
N ALA A 133 26.19 18.93 -21.39
CA ALA A 133 26.18 17.56 -21.91
C ALA A 133 27.49 17.21 -22.64
N THR A 134 27.99 18.13 -23.47
CA THR A 134 29.27 18.00 -24.19
C THR A 134 30.45 17.76 -23.26
N TYR A 135 30.49 18.46 -22.11
CA TYR A 135 31.51 18.24 -21.09
C TYR A 135 31.38 16.85 -20.45
N LEU A 136 30.16 16.45 -20.09
CA LEU A 136 29.90 15.15 -19.47
C LEU A 136 30.21 13.99 -20.41
N MET A 137 29.93 14.09 -21.70
CA MET A 137 30.27 13.08 -22.71
C MET A 137 31.78 12.83 -22.80
N GLY A 138 32.61 13.87 -22.61
CA GLY A 138 34.06 13.78 -22.60
C GLY A 138 34.67 13.43 -21.23
N ALA A 139 33.88 13.44 -20.16
CA ALA A 139 34.36 13.18 -18.82
C ALA A 139 34.71 11.69 -18.63
N LYS A 140 35.70 11.42 -17.77
CA LYS A 140 36.04 10.04 -17.36
C LYS A 140 34.88 9.42 -16.60
N ASP A 141 34.77 8.10 -16.65
CA ASP A 141 33.86 7.38 -15.75
C ASP A 141 34.24 7.64 -14.29
N ASP A 142 33.25 7.55 -13.41
CA ASP A 142 33.31 7.93 -12.00
C ASP A 142 33.59 9.42 -11.76
N SER A 143 33.37 10.28 -12.77
CA SER A 143 33.35 11.73 -12.56
C SER A 143 32.08 12.12 -11.80
N PRO A 144 32.17 12.95 -10.75
CA PRO A 144 31.00 13.38 -9.99
C PRO A 144 30.12 14.30 -10.83
N VAL A 145 28.81 14.07 -10.78
CA VAL A 145 27.81 14.89 -11.47
C VAL A 145 26.76 15.36 -10.49
N GLN A 146 26.31 16.59 -10.68
CA GLN A 146 25.28 17.20 -9.86
C GLN A 146 24.21 17.84 -10.75
N CYS A 147 22.95 17.66 -10.38
CA CYS A 147 21.83 18.32 -11.03
C CYS A 147 20.80 18.84 -10.01
N VAL A 148 19.98 19.78 -10.44
CA VAL A 148 18.92 20.42 -9.64
C VAL A 148 17.56 19.99 -10.18
N VAL A 149 16.70 19.47 -9.29
CA VAL A 149 15.35 19.02 -9.64
C VAL A 149 14.51 20.19 -10.16
N ALA A 150 13.97 20.03 -11.37
CA ALA A 150 13.23 21.09 -12.07
C ALA A 150 11.80 21.29 -11.53
N SER A 151 11.17 20.22 -11.04
CA SER A 151 9.78 20.19 -10.58
C SER A 151 9.61 19.28 -9.36
N ASP A 152 8.62 19.57 -8.52
CA ASP A 152 8.25 18.73 -7.39
C ASP A 152 7.99 17.28 -7.82
N VAL A 153 8.58 16.33 -7.10
CA VAL A 153 8.39 14.89 -7.32
C VAL A 153 7.51 14.35 -6.21
N HIS A 154 6.37 13.79 -6.59
CA HIS A 154 5.37 13.26 -5.67
C HIS A 154 5.44 11.74 -5.59
N ALA A 155 5.14 11.19 -4.41
CA ALA A 155 4.97 9.77 -4.20
C ALA A 155 3.87 9.24 -5.12
N THR A 156 4.14 8.12 -5.78
CA THR A 156 3.24 7.60 -6.83
C THR A 156 1.88 7.18 -6.25
N ILE A 157 1.84 6.75 -4.99
CA ILE A 157 0.63 6.22 -4.35
C ILE A 157 -0.13 7.31 -3.58
N SER A 158 0.57 8.14 -2.79
CA SER A 158 -0.09 9.09 -1.90
C SER A 158 -0.22 10.50 -2.48
N GLY A 159 0.51 10.82 -3.55
CA GLY A 159 0.64 12.19 -4.07
C GLY A 159 1.39 13.16 -3.14
N LYS A 160 1.91 12.69 -2.00
CA LYS A 160 2.71 13.52 -1.10
C LYS A 160 4.03 13.92 -1.76
N LEU A 161 4.50 15.12 -1.49
CA LEU A 161 5.80 15.58 -1.96
C LEU A 161 6.91 14.69 -1.38
N VAL A 162 7.80 14.16 -2.23
CA VAL A 162 8.94 13.34 -1.82
C VAL A 162 10.25 14.07 -2.08
N ILE A 163 10.41 14.61 -3.28
CA ILE A 163 11.59 15.39 -3.66
C ILE A 163 11.11 16.79 -4.06
N PRO A 164 11.32 17.80 -3.20
CA PRO A 164 11.01 19.18 -3.54
C PRO A 164 11.78 19.67 -4.76
N ARG A 165 11.18 20.57 -5.53
CA ARG A 165 11.87 21.36 -6.55
C ARG A 165 13.10 22.02 -5.93
N LYS A 166 14.15 22.19 -6.73
CA LYS A 166 15.46 22.72 -6.33
C LYS A 166 16.29 21.81 -5.43
N SER A 167 15.80 20.61 -5.09
CA SER A 167 16.65 19.57 -4.50
C SER A 167 17.82 19.26 -5.42
N ARG A 168 18.97 18.94 -4.83
CA ARG A 168 20.21 18.67 -5.56
C ARG A 168 20.46 17.17 -5.57
N LEU A 169 20.54 16.56 -6.74
CA LEU A 169 20.96 15.17 -6.88
C LEU A 169 22.47 15.10 -7.09
N PHE A 170 23.07 14.07 -6.52
CA PHE A 170 24.47 13.74 -6.69
C PHE A 170 24.60 12.31 -7.22
N GLY A 171 25.48 12.14 -8.20
CA GLY A 171 25.71 10.88 -8.87
C GLY A 171 27.08 10.82 -9.52
N TRP A 172 27.30 9.72 -10.23
CA TRP A 172 28.56 9.39 -10.88
C TRP A 172 28.32 9.06 -12.34
N LYS A 173 29.15 9.59 -13.22
CA LYS A 173 29.12 9.24 -14.65
C LYS A 173 29.58 7.79 -14.85
N LYS A 174 28.88 7.06 -15.71
CA LYS A 174 29.23 5.69 -16.12
C LYS A 174 28.85 5.47 -17.58
N GLY A 175 29.83 5.50 -18.48
CA GLY A 175 29.60 5.43 -19.91
C GLY A 175 28.79 6.63 -20.42
N ASP A 176 27.63 6.36 -21.01
CA ASP A 176 26.65 7.33 -21.52
C ASP A 176 25.54 7.67 -20.52
N GLN A 177 25.66 7.18 -19.28
CA GLN A 177 24.68 7.35 -18.21
C GLN A 177 25.28 7.98 -16.97
N ILE A 178 24.40 8.43 -16.09
CA ILE A 178 24.72 8.89 -14.74
C ILE A 178 23.91 8.06 -13.77
N GLU A 179 24.60 7.49 -12.79
CA GLU A 179 24.03 6.77 -11.66
C GLU A 179 23.90 7.73 -10.47
N TRP A 180 22.67 8.03 -10.05
CA TRP A 180 22.39 8.94 -8.94
C TRP A 180 22.24 8.17 -7.64
N THR A 181 23.01 8.56 -6.64
CA THR A 181 23.18 7.81 -5.37
C THR A 181 22.70 8.57 -4.15
N SER A 182 22.42 9.87 -4.28
CA SER A 182 21.89 10.68 -3.19
C SER A 182 21.22 11.96 -3.67
N TRP A 183 20.40 12.56 -2.81
CA TRP A 183 19.94 13.93 -2.99
C TRP A 183 19.95 14.72 -1.68
N THR A 184 19.95 16.04 -1.82
CA THR A 184 19.84 16.99 -0.70
C THR A 184 18.72 17.98 -0.96
N THR A 185 17.86 18.22 0.02
CA THR A 185 16.82 19.26 -0.04
C THR A 185 17.39 20.65 0.30
N GLU A 186 16.66 21.73 0.02
CA GLU A 186 17.07 23.09 0.43
C GLU A 186 17.22 23.22 1.96
N THR A 187 16.47 22.42 2.72
CA THR A 187 16.54 22.38 4.19
C THR A 187 17.75 21.60 4.73
N GLY A 188 18.61 21.07 3.85
CA GLY A 188 19.84 20.36 4.22
C GLY A 188 19.64 18.90 4.58
N ILE A 189 18.45 18.33 4.33
CA ILE A 189 18.21 16.90 4.52
C ILE A 189 18.90 16.13 3.40
N VAL A 190 19.78 15.20 3.76
CA VAL A 190 20.49 14.33 2.83
C VAL A 190 19.88 12.94 2.86
N VAL A 191 19.34 12.51 1.72
CA VAL A 191 18.93 11.12 1.50
C VAL A 191 20.02 10.46 0.68
N GLY A 192 20.75 9.54 1.32
CA GLY A 192 21.92 8.90 0.74
C GLY A 192 21.80 7.39 0.64
N ASP A 193 22.91 6.78 0.26
CA ASP A 193 23.10 5.37 -0.07
C ASP A 193 22.44 4.38 0.91
N LYS A 194 22.48 4.66 2.23
CA LYS A 194 21.85 3.81 3.26
C LYS A 194 20.32 3.74 3.18
N VAL A 195 19.68 4.78 2.66
CA VAL A 195 18.22 4.84 2.45
C VAL A 195 17.87 4.31 1.07
N LEU A 196 18.79 4.46 0.12
CA LEU A 196 18.58 4.20 -1.30
C LEU A 196 19.04 2.81 -1.75
N ASN A 197 19.73 2.05 -0.87
CA ASN A 197 20.29 0.73 -1.16
C ASN A 197 21.19 0.72 -2.42
N GLY A 198 22.02 1.73 -2.60
CA GLY A 198 22.87 1.89 -3.79
C GLY A 198 22.37 2.95 -4.77
N THR A 199 22.49 2.63 -6.05
CA THR A 199 22.03 3.47 -7.16
C THR A 199 20.50 3.48 -7.23
N ALA A 200 19.89 4.55 -6.74
CA ALA A 200 18.43 4.71 -6.76
C ALA A 200 17.89 5.17 -8.12
N PHE A 201 18.62 6.03 -8.82
CA PHE A 201 18.18 6.56 -10.10
C PHE A 201 19.25 6.47 -11.18
N ALA A 202 18.81 6.47 -12.43
CA ALA A 202 19.68 6.64 -13.58
C ALA A 202 19.14 7.69 -14.54
N SER A 203 20.04 8.33 -15.28
CA SER A 203 19.70 9.18 -16.42
C SER A 203 20.69 8.98 -17.55
N ARG A 204 20.22 9.06 -18.80
CA ARG A 204 21.13 9.21 -19.95
C ARG A 204 21.61 10.64 -20.06
N ILE A 205 22.85 10.82 -20.52
CA ILE A 205 23.36 12.15 -20.86
C ILE A 205 22.58 12.67 -22.08
N PRO A 206 21.97 13.86 -22.01
CA PRO A 206 21.22 14.41 -23.14
C PRO A 206 22.15 14.71 -24.33
N ILE A 207 21.58 14.74 -25.52
CA ILE A 207 22.34 15.00 -26.76
C ILE A 207 22.65 16.49 -26.89
N HIS A 208 21.76 17.35 -26.41
CA HIS A 208 21.91 18.81 -26.46
C HIS A 208 22.23 19.38 -25.07
N ASP A 209 23.05 20.43 -25.05
CA ASP A 209 23.52 21.04 -23.80
C ASP A 209 22.40 21.70 -22.98
N ASP A 210 21.30 22.10 -23.62
CA ASP A 210 20.17 22.79 -22.98
C ASP A 210 19.05 21.84 -22.53
N ASP A 211 19.13 20.55 -22.89
CA ASP A 211 18.10 19.58 -22.54
C ASP A 211 18.23 19.14 -21.07
N PRO A 212 17.12 19.09 -20.31
CA PRO A 212 17.17 18.57 -18.95
C PRO A 212 17.44 17.06 -18.94
N PHE A 213 18.11 16.60 -17.89
CA PHE A 213 18.26 15.18 -17.60
C PHE A 213 16.90 14.60 -17.24
N THR A 214 16.54 13.49 -17.89
CA THR A 214 15.41 12.67 -17.46
C THR A 214 15.95 11.61 -16.50
N VAL A 215 15.66 11.79 -15.20
CA VAL A 215 16.08 10.90 -14.13
C VAL A 215 14.97 9.89 -13.86
N ILE A 216 15.31 8.61 -13.81
CA ILE A 216 14.36 7.49 -13.68
C ILE A 216 14.73 6.64 -12.47
N ALA A 217 13.75 6.34 -11.61
CA ALA A 217 13.91 5.41 -10.49
C ALA A 217 14.14 3.97 -10.98
N LEU A 218 15.21 3.32 -10.51
CA LEU A 218 15.60 1.97 -10.96
C LEU A 218 14.84 0.85 -10.24
N HIS A 219 14.43 1.10 -9.01
CA HIS A 219 13.63 0.22 -8.17
C HIS A 219 12.64 1.06 -7.35
N ASP A 220 11.79 0.40 -6.57
CA ASP A 220 10.93 1.09 -5.62
C ASP A 220 11.80 1.69 -4.51
N ILE A 221 11.57 2.97 -4.19
CA ILE A 221 12.34 3.72 -3.20
C ILE A 221 11.41 4.18 -2.11
N ASP A 222 11.60 3.64 -0.90
CA ASP A 222 10.83 4.02 0.28
C ASP A 222 11.58 5.13 1.03
N VAL A 223 11.06 6.36 0.98
CA VAL A 223 11.69 7.50 1.66
C VAL A 223 11.12 7.61 3.08
N PRO A 224 11.93 7.54 4.15
CA PRO A 224 11.43 7.65 5.52
C PRO A 224 10.83 9.04 5.76
N VAL A 225 9.71 9.09 6.49
CA VAL A 225 8.94 10.32 6.81
C VAL A 225 9.81 11.44 7.40
N LEU A 226 10.85 11.08 8.16
CA LEU A 226 11.79 12.03 8.75
C LEU A 226 12.64 12.78 7.72
N ALA A 227 12.81 12.24 6.51
CA ALA A 227 13.61 12.85 5.45
C ALA A 227 12.86 13.90 4.61
N VAL A 228 11.56 14.08 4.85
CA VAL A 228 10.71 15.02 4.08
C VAL A 228 10.14 16.13 4.97
N SER A 229 10.43 16.11 6.28
CA SER A 229 10.01 17.13 7.24
C SER A 229 10.75 18.45 7.02
N GLY A 230 10.26 19.23 6.06
CA GLY A 230 10.70 20.58 5.73
C GLY A 230 9.55 21.39 5.14
N ASN A 231 8.39 21.37 5.80
CA ASN A 231 7.31 22.35 5.70
C ASN A 231 6.50 22.33 6.99
#